data_AF-A0A368FAZ6-F1
#
_entry.id   AF-A0A368FAZ6-F1
#
_cell.length_a   1.000
_cell.length_b   1.000
_cell.length_c   1.000
_cell.angle_alpha   90.00
_cell.angle_beta   90.00
_cell.angle_gamma   90.00
#
_symmetry.space_group_name_H-M   'P 1'
#
loop_
_entity.id
_entity.type
_entity.pdbx_description
1 polymer ?
#
loop_
_entity_poly.entity_id
_entity_poly.type
_entity_poly.pdbx_seq_one_letter_code
_entity_poly.pdbx_strand_id
1 'polypeptide(L)'
;MPISKSVMKRCMDKIFDVDDTEEDASMEITPNQSLISTPGSAVRSSPDPSVSHPHSDLRKFDTQLGETGPSDRNDDSKVNSVLRQSKWTPPGSLTRRFAMAFTNAALDFVFGPCAFAQVWYEFVNRLRTYYDSTKDLPGMSEVTQPNLSHCLLHQKMEMLQCCITAKRRRHELYDNTKDFGTGSF
;
A
#
# COMPACT_ATOMS: atom_id res chain seq x y z
N MET A 1 18.06 15.36 18.68
CA MET A 1 17.43 14.69 19.85
C MET A 1 16.35 13.75 19.34
N PRO A 2 16.20 12.54 19.90
CA PRO A 2 15.11 11.63 19.51
C PRO A 2 13.75 12.21 19.91
N ILE A 3 12.71 12.02 19.08
CA ILE A 3 11.34 12.40 19.42
C ILE A 3 10.90 11.62 20.65
N SER A 4 10.13 12.26 21.53
CA SER A 4 9.63 11.64 22.75
C SER A 4 8.73 10.42 22.45
N LYS A 5 8.82 9.41 23.31
CA LYS A 5 8.03 8.17 23.16
C LYS A 5 6.52 8.42 23.19
N SER A 6 6.04 9.41 23.96
CA SER A 6 4.62 9.77 24.02
C SER A 6 4.10 10.36 22.71
N VAL A 7 4.88 11.23 22.06
CA VAL A 7 4.54 11.79 20.75
C VAL A 7 4.52 10.69 19.70
N MET A 8 5.53 9.82 19.71
CA MET A 8 5.60 8.70 18.76
C MET A 8 4.44 7.71 18.96
N LYS A 9 4.08 7.41 20.21
CA LYS A 9 2.91 6.59 20.53
C LYS A 9 1.64 7.20 19.94
N ARG A 10 1.38 8.48 20.18
CA ARG A 10 0.21 9.19 19.61
C ARG A 10 0.21 9.19 18.08
N CYS A 11 1.39 9.33 17.46
CA CYS A 11 1.53 9.23 16.00
C CYS A 11 1.12 7.83 15.50
N MET A 12 1.63 6.77 16.13
CA MET A 12 1.27 5.40 15.78
C MET A 12 -0.20 5.10 16.04
N ASP A 13 -0.77 5.56 17.15
CA ASP A 13 -2.19 5.37 17.45
C ASP A 13 -3.04 5.96 16.31
N LYS A 14 -2.78 7.19 15.85
CA LYS A 14 -3.47 7.78 14.69
C LYS A 14 -3.27 7.03 13.37
N ILE A 15 -2.10 6.44 13.13
CA ILE A 15 -1.83 5.67 11.91
C ILE A 15 -2.65 4.38 11.90
N PHE A 16 -2.85 3.76 13.05
CA PHE A 16 -3.52 2.46 13.18
C PHE A 16 -4.99 2.56 13.62
N ASP A 17 -5.47 3.69 14.13
CA ASP A 17 -6.85 3.87 14.60
C ASP A 17 -7.80 4.22 13.44
N VAL A 18 -8.80 3.39 13.21
CA VAL A 18 -9.79 3.59 12.15
C VAL A 18 -10.77 4.64 12.65
N ASP A 19 -10.47 5.92 12.44
CA ASP A 19 -11.51 6.93 12.56
C ASP A 19 -12.49 6.69 11.40
N ASP A 20 -13.71 6.23 11.72
CA ASP A 20 -14.88 6.21 10.81
C ASP A 20 -15.35 7.63 10.44
N THR A 21 -14.50 8.64 10.61
CA THR A 21 -14.83 10.06 10.40
C THR A 21 -14.33 10.51 9.03
N GLU A 22 -14.92 9.97 7.97
CA GLU A 22 -15.05 10.71 6.72
C GLU A 22 -16.55 10.73 6.38
N GLU A 23 -17.28 11.65 7.03
CA GLU A 23 -18.56 12.15 6.50
C GLU A 23 -18.29 12.76 5.13
N ASP A 24 -18.91 12.14 4.12
CA ASP A 24 -19.29 12.63 2.80
C ASP A 24 -18.73 14.00 2.35
N ALA A 25 -17.62 13.97 1.61
CA ALA A 25 -17.45 14.89 0.49
C ALA A 25 -18.07 14.23 -0.75
N SER A 26 -19.40 14.26 -0.82
CA SER A 26 -20.19 13.90 -2.00
C SER A 26 -19.87 14.84 -3.16
N MET A 27 -18.94 14.43 -4.04
CA MET A 27 -19.00 14.85 -5.44
C MET A 27 -19.87 13.82 -6.17
N GLU A 28 -21.17 14.12 -6.27
CA GLU A 28 -22.06 13.44 -7.21
C GLU A 28 -21.49 13.57 -8.62
N ILE A 29 -21.04 12.44 -9.20
CA ILE A 29 -20.92 12.27 -10.64
C ILE A 29 -21.94 11.20 -11.02
N THR A 30 -22.97 11.65 -11.73
CA THR A 30 -24.10 10.88 -12.23
C THR A 30 -23.61 9.74 -13.15
N PRO A 31 -24.19 8.53 -13.11
CA PRO A 31 -23.68 7.39 -13.85
C PRO A 31 -24.22 7.39 -15.29
N ASN A 32 -23.36 7.60 -16.28
CA ASN A 32 -23.62 7.13 -17.64
C ASN A 32 -22.98 5.76 -17.83
N GLN A 33 -23.83 4.74 -17.80
CA GLN A 33 -23.48 3.38 -18.19
C GLN A 33 -23.01 3.37 -19.65
N SER A 34 -21.78 2.91 -19.86
CA SER A 34 -21.45 2.15 -21.07
C SER A 34 -20.63 0.93 -20.66
N LEU A 35 -21.19 -0.25 -20.90
CA LEU A 35 -20.52 -1.52 -20.72
C LEU A 35 -19.39 -1.61 -21.77
N ILE A 36 -18.17 -1.26 -21.37
CA ILE A 36 -16.97 -1.52 -22.16
C ILE A 36 -16.27 -2.72 -21.52
N SER A 37 -16.38 -3.86 -22.19
CA SER A 37 -15.67 -5.10 -21.90
C SER A 37 -14.17 -4.84 -21.72
N THR A 38 -13.61 -5.20 -20.57
CA THR A 38 -12.16 -5.14 -20.32
C THR A 38 -11.46 -6.31 -21.00
N PRO A 39 -10.53 -6.11 -21.97
CA PRO A 39 -9.71 -7.18 -22.51
C PRO A 39 -8.50 -7.37 -21.59
N GLY A 40 -8.45 -8.51 -20.89
CA GLY A 40 -7.33 -8.85 -19.99
C GLY A 40 -7.26 -10.32 -19.58
N SER A 41 -7.98 -11.22 -20.27
CA SER A 41 -7.79 -12.66 -20.08
C SER A 41 -6.39 -13.05 -20.52
N ALA A 42 -5.60 -13.55 -19.56
CA ALA A 42 -4.26 -14.07 -19.80
C ALA A 42 -4.32 -15.31 -20.70
N VAL A 43 -3.94 -15.17 -21.97
CA VAL A 43 -3.57 -16.31 -22.82
C VAL A 43 -2.11 -16.62 -22.56
N ARG A 44 -1.84 -17.82 -22.04
CA ARG A 44 -0.49 -18.38 -21.93
C ARG A 44 -0.03 -18.87 -23.30
N SER A 45 1.08 -18.34 -23.79
CA SER A 45 1.88 -18.97 -24.83
C SER A 45 3.35 -18.80 -24.49
N SER A 46 4.03 -19.91 -24.15
CA SER A 46 5.49 -20.00 -24.21
C SER A 46 5.91 -20.23 -25.68
N PRO A 47 7.11 -19.82 -26.13
CA PRO A 47 8.37 -20.53 -25.80
C PRO A 47 9.59 -19.64 -25.46
N ASP A 48 10.57 -20.24 -24.78
CA ASP A 48 11.92 -19.72 -24.40
C ASP A 48 12.89 -19.53 -25.61
N PRO A 49 14.19 -19.20 -25.42
CA PRO A 49 14.72 -17.88 -25.06
C PRO A 49 15.81 -17.41 -26.05
N SER A 50 16.14 -16.11 -26.09
CA SER A 50 17.47 -15.68 -26.55
C SER A 50 17.94 -14.44 -25.80
N VAL A 51 19.17 -14.54 -25.32
CA VAL A 51 19.88 -13.63 -24.42
C VAL A 51 20.44 -12.44 -25.20
N SER A 52 20.27 -11.22 -24.68
CA SER A 52 21.30 -10.18 -24.71
C SER A 52 20.97 -9.03 -23.76
N HIS A 53 21.86 -8.81 -22.79
CA HIS A 53 22.05 -7.54 -22.08
C HIS A 53 22.83 -6.59 -23.04
N PRO A 54 22.72 -5.24 -22.94
CA PRO A 54 23.19 -4.53 -21.74
C PRO A 54 22.55 -3.17 -21.38
N HIS A 55 23.01 -2.72 -20.22
CA HIS A 55 23.30 -1.35 -19.81
C HIS A 55 22.16 -0.46 -19.25
N SER A 56 22.34 -0.20 -17.96
CA SER A 56 21.81 0.87 -17.14
C SER A 56 22.00 2.25 -17.76
N ASP A 57 20.93 3.06 -17.79
CA ASP A 57 21.05 4.51 -17.81
C ASP A 57 20.04 5.19 -16.89
N LEU A 58 20.63 5.99 -16.00
CA LEU A 58 20.05 6.81 -14.96
C LEU A 58 19.35 8.01 -15.61
N ARG A 59 18.02 8.13 -15.47
CA ARG A 59 17.26 9.25 -16.03
C ARG A 59 17.65 10.56 -15.35
N LYS A 60 18.30 11.46 -16.10
CA LYS A 60 18.44 12.87 -15.75
C LYS A 60 17.10 13.57 -15.94
N PHE A 61 16.65 14.28 -14.91
CA PHE A 61 15.50 15.18 -14.93
C PHE A 61 16.04 16.57 -15.19
N ASP A 62 15.96 17.06 -16.42
CA ASP A 62 16.25 18.46 -16.73
C ASP A 62 14.93 19.21 -16.90
N THR A 63 14.67 20.11 -15.96
CA THR A 63 13.61 21.12 -16.00
C THR A 63 14.09 22.29 -16.86
N GLN A 64 13.48 22.51 -18.02
CA GLN A 64 13.55 23.81 -18.70
C GLN A 64 12.14 24.35 -18.94
N LEU A 65 11.93 25.54 -18.37
CA LEU A 65 10.71 26.33 -18.41
C LEU A 65 10.82 27.32 -19.59
N GLY A 66 9.81 27.33 -20.48
CA GLY A 66 9.51 28.46 -21.37
C GLY A 66 9.46 28.13 -22.86
N GLU A 67 8.25 28.09 -23.45
CA GLU A 67 7.73 29.07 -24.41
C GLU A 67 6.43 28.55 -25.07
N THR A 68 5.46 29.43 -25.24
CA THR A 68 4.07 29.15 -25.62
C THR A 68 3.92 28.98 -27.13
N GLY A 69 3.48 27.80 -27.57
CA GLY A 69 3.08 27.47 -28.96
C GLY A 69 2.13 26.27 -28.98
N PRO A 70 1.38 26.00 -30.08
CA PRO A 70 0.22 25.11 -30.07
C PRO A 70 0.64 23.63 -29.99
N SER A 71 0.95 23.16 -28.78
CA SER A 71 1.45 21.81 -28.49
C SER A 71 0.65 21.07 -27.40
N ASP A 72 -0.49 21.62 -26.96
CA ASP A 72 -1.24 21.10 -25.80
C ASP A 72 -1.63 19.63 -25.93
N ARG A 73 -2.04 19.17 -27.12
CA ARG A 73 -2.52 17.78 -27.32
C ARG A 73 -1.45 16.71 -27.10
N ASN A 74 -0.17 17.02 -27.36
CA ASN A 74 0.91 16.05 -27.21
C ASN A 74 1.36 15.95 -25.75
N ASP A 75 1.31 17.07 -25.01
CA ASP A 75 1.72 17.12 -23.61
C ASP A 75 0.66 16.48 -22.69
N ASP A 76 -0.62 16.73 -22.95
CA ASP A 76 -1.74 16.07 -22.27
C ASP A 76 -1.70 14.55 -22.41
N SER A 77 -1.31 14.05 -23.59
CA SER A 77 -1.20 12.61 -23.85
C SER A 77 -0.06 11.97 -23.04
N LYS A 78 1.06 12.70 -22.86
CA LYS A 78 2.18 12.28 -22.02
C LYS A 78 1.81 12.31 -20.55
N VAL A 79 1.20 13.40 -20.08
CA VAL A 79 0.71 13.52 -18.69
C VAL A 79 -0.25 12.38 -18.36
N ASN A 80 -1.24 12.13 -19.22
CA ASN A 80 -2.17 11.00 -19.03
C ASN A 80 -1.48 9.64 -19.03
N SER A 81 -0.44 9.45 -19.87
CA SER A 81 0.32 8.19 -19.88
C SER A 81 1.09 7.95 -18.57
N VAL A 82 1.61 9.02 -17.95
CA VAL A 82 2.33 8.98 -16.67
C VAL A 82 1.36 8.78 -15.50
N LEU A 83 0.23 9.49 -15.49
CA LEU A 83 -0.79 9.35 -14.46
C LEU A 83 -1.41 7.95 -14.48
N ARG A 84 -1.59 7.35 -15.66
CA ARG A 84 -2.05 5.95 -15.81
C ARG A 84 -1.09 4.92 -15.23
N GLN A 85 0.21 5.21 -15.18
CA GLN A 85 1.22 4.35 -14.56
C GLN A 85 1.35 4.60 -13.05
N SER A 86 0.78 5.71 -12.55
CA SER A 86 0.82 6.05 -11.14
C SER A 86 -0.11 5.13 -10.37
N LYS A 87 0.46 4.34 -9.47
CA LYS A 87 -0.28 3.43 -8.61
C LYS A 87 -0.70 4.13 -7.34
N TRP A 88 -1.91 3.83 -6.87
CA TRP A 88 -2.53 4.52 -5.74
C TRP A 88 -2.82 3.55 -4.60
N THR A 89 -3.27 4.09 -3.48
CA THR A 89 -3.82 3.30 -2.37
C THR A 89 -5.23 3.80 -2.10
N PRO A 90 -6.16 2.93 -1.65
CA PRO A 90 -7.50 3.36 -1.29
C PRO A 90 -7.49 4.52 -0.27
N PRO A 91 -8.44 5.47 -0.35
CA PRO A 91 -8.69 6.45 0.71
C PRO A 91 -8.92 5.75 2.06
N GLY A 92 -8.61 6.44 3.16
CA GLY A 92 -8.70 5.88 4.52
C GLY A 92 -7.75 4.71 4.87
N SER A 93 -7.04 4.14 3.89
CA SER A 93 -6.22 2.95 4.12
C SER A 93 -5.10 3.19 5.15
N LEU A 94 -4.68 2.13 5.85
CA LEU A 94 -3.51 2.14 6.72
C LEU A 94 -2.27 2.68 5.99
N THR A 95 -2.09 2.32 4.72
CA THR A 95 -0.98 2.78 3.89
C THR A 95 -1.04 4.28 3.65
N ARG A 96 -2.22 4.85 3.39
CA ARG A 96 -2.39 6.30 3.21
C ARG A 96 -2.07 7.05 4.50
N ARG A 97 -2.64 6.61 5.63
CA ARG A 97 -2.39 7.22 6.95
C ARG A 97 -0.89 7.19 7.31
N PHE A 98 -0.24 6.05 7.09
CA PHE A 98 1.20 5.92 7.25
C PHE A 98 1.97 6.87 6.33
N ALA A 99 1.68 6.89 5.03
CA ALA A 99 2.39 7.72 4.06
C ALA A 99 2.29 9.23 4.38
N MET A 100 1.14 9.69 4.85
CA MET A 100 0.95 11.06 5.32
C MET A 100 1.83 11.37 6.53
N ALA A 101 1.78 10.53 7.57
CA ALA A 101 2.59 10.72 8.77
C ALA A 101 4.10 10.66 8.46
N PHE A 102 4.49 9.77 7.55
CA PHE A 102 5.86 9.57 7.12
C PHE A 102 6.41 10.76 6.32
N THR A 103 5.59 11.30 5.42
CA THR A 103 5.92 12.51 4.65
C THR A 103 6.06 13.72 5.57
N ASN A 104 5.14 13.90 6.52
CA ASN A 104 5.22 14.98 7.51
C ASN A 104 6.49 14.87 8.36
N ALA A 105 6.87 13.66 8.77
CA ALA A 105 8.12 13.44 9.49
C ALA A 105 9.36 13.75 8.62
N ALA A 106 9.32 13.45 7.31
CA ALA A 106 10.41 13.74 6.38
C ALA A 106 10.61 15.24 6.14
N LEU A 107 9.53 16.02 6.14
CA LEU A 107 9.54 17.46 5.88
C LEU A 107 9.77 18.32 7.13
N ASP A 108 9.83 17.70 8.31
CA ASP A 108 10.09 18.43 9.56
C ASP A 108 11.51 19.02 9.57
N PHE A 109 11.62 20.35 9.69
CA PHE A 109 12.92 21.04 9.64
C PHE A 109 13.77 20.86 10.91
N VAL A 110 13.17 20.43 12.02
CA VAL A 110 13.84 20.32 13.33
C VAL A 110 14.36 18.91 13.54
N PHE A 111 13.55 17.90 13.22
CA PHE A 111 13.82 16.49 13.48
C PHE A 111 13.96 15.64 12.22
N GLY A 112 13.48 16.13 11.07
CA GLY A 112 13.47 15.51 9.73
C GLY A 112 13.95 14.04 9.67
N PRO A 113 15.22 13.76 9.35
CA PRO A 113 15.72 12.39 9.20
C PRO A 113 15.55 11.51 10.44
N CYS A 114 15.68 12.07 11.65
CA CYS A 114 15.46 11.32 12.90
C CYS A 114 13.98 10.99 13.08
N ALA A 115 13.09 11.94 12.80
CA ALA A 115 11.64 11.73 12.85
C ALA A 115 11.22 10.61 11.89
N PHE A 116 11.68 10.72 10.65
CA PHE A 116 11.47 9.75 9.59
C PHE A 116 11.91 8.34 10.02
N ALA A 117 13.13 8.19 10.52
CA ALA A 117 13.66 6.90 10.95
C ALA A 117 12.85 6.30 12.11
N GLN A 118 12.44 7.13 13.08
CA GLN A 118 11.64 6.66 14.21
C GLN A 118 10.23 6.26 13.81
N VAL A 119 9.57 7.01 12.91
CA VAL A 119 8.25 6.66 12.38
C VAL A 119 8.32 5.33 11.62
N TRP A 120 9.33 5.14 10.77
CA TRP A 120 9.53 3.85 10.09
C TRP A 120 9.73 2.70 11.07
N TYR A 121 10.63 2.88 12.03
CA TYR A 121 10.95 1.86 13.02
C TYR A 121 9.73 1.41 13.81
N GLU A 122 8.98 2.37 14.37
CA GLU A 122 7.80 2.06 15.17
C GLU A 122 6.65 1.50 14.33
N PHE A 123 6.49 1.97 13.09
CA PHE A 123 5.51 1.41 12.17
C PHE A 123 5.77 -0.08 11.90
N VAL A 124 7.00 -0.44 11.53
CA VAL A 124 7.39 -1.84 11.30
C VAL A 124 7.28 -2.66 12.58
N ASN A 125 7.64 -2.10 13.73
CA ASN A 125 7.48 -2.76 15.03
C ASN A 125 6.01 -3.08 15.35
N ARG A 126 5.10 -2.15 15.00
CA ARG A 126 3.66 -2.35 15.16
C ARG A 126 3.13 -3.43 14.22
N LEU A 127 3.54 -3.43 12.95
CA LEU A 127 3.21 -4.50 12.00
C LEU A 127 3.66 -5.88 12.51
N ARG A 128 4.87 -5.98 13.06
CA ARG A 128 5.35 -7.22 13.70
C ARG A 128 4.43 -7.65 14.84
N THR A 129 3.99 -6.72 15.69
CA THR A 129 3.06 -7.02 16.79
C THR A 129 1.73 -7.60 16.28
N TYR A 130 1.15 -7.05 15.21
CA TYR A 130 -0.05 -7.60 14.57
C TYR A 130 0.19 -9.01 14.02
N TYR A 131 1.30 -9.22 13.32
CA TYR A 131 1.68 -10.52 12.79
C TYR A 131 1.87 -11.59 13.89
N ASP A 132 2.55 -11.23 14.97
CA ASP A 132 2.85 -12.14 16.07
C ASP A 132 1.59 -12.50 16.85
N SER A 133 0.72 -11.52 17.10
CA SER A 133 -0.57 -11.71 17.78
C SER A 133 -1.68 -12.25 16.87
N THR A 134 -1.42 -12.50 15.58
CA THR A 134 -2.39 -12.98 14.59
C THR A 134 -3.64 -12.11 14.47
N LYS A 135 -3.51 -10.81 14.77
CA LYS A 135 -4.59 -9.82 14.66
C LYS A 135 -4.60 -9.20 13.27
N ASP A 136 -5.78 -8.93 12.75
CA ASP A 136 -5.93 -8.27 11.46
C ASP A 136 -5.42 -6.83 11.52
N LEU A 137 -4.80 -6.39 10.43
CA LEU A 137 -4.39 -5.01 10.27
C LEU A 137 -5.65 -4.12 10.18
N PRO A 138 -5.62 -2.91 10.78
CA PRO A 138 -6.77 -2.00 10.75
C PRO A 138 -7.22 -1.67 9.33
N GLY A 139 -8.50 -1.90 9.04
CA GLY A 139 -9.08 -1.66 7.72
C GLY A 139 -8.65 -2.64 6.63
N MET A 140 -8.13 -3.82 6.98
CA MET A 140 -7.67 -4.83 6.02
C MET A 140 -8.24 -6.24 6.25
N SER A 141 -9.18 -6.44 7.17
CA SER A 141 -9.74 -7.78 7.49
C SER A 141 -10.34 -8.52 6.28
N GLU A 142 -10.83 -7.79 5.28
CA GLU A 142 -11.45 -8.35 4.07
C GLU A 142 -10.45 -8.76 2.97
N VAL A 143 -9.17 -8.43 3.14
CA VAL A 143 -8.15 -8.70 2.12
C VAL A 143 -7.88 -10.20 2.02
N THR A 144 -8.24 -10.77 0.87
CA THR A 144 -8.03 -12.18 0.54
C THR A 144 -6.83 -12.39 -0.39
N GLN A 145 -6.55 -11.42 -1.26
CA GLN A 145 -5.42 -11.42 -2.18
C GLN A 145 -4.92 -9.99 -2.44
N PRO A 146 -3.62 -9.80 -2.75
CA PRO A 146 -3.09 -8.48 -3.10
C PRO A 146 -3.63 -7.97 -4.44
N ASN A 147 -3.96 -6.68 -4.49
CA ASN A 147 -4.41 -6.02 -5.71
C ASN A 147 -3.23 -5.38 -6.45
N LEU A 148 -2.93 -5.88 -7.65
CA LEU A 148 -1.78 -5.43 -8.44
C LEU A 148 -1.90 -4.00 -9.00
N SER A 149 -3.10 -3.42 -9.00
CA SER A 149 -3.32 -2.03 -9.38
C SER A 149 -2.92 -1.03 -8.27
N HIS A 150 -2.88 -1.48 -7.01
CA HIS A 150 -2.47 -0.65 -5.87
C HIS A 150 -0.95 -0.39 -5.86
N CYS A 151 -0.50 0.63 -5.12
CA CYS A 151 0.92 0.92 -4.97
C CYS A 151 1.65 -0.24 -4.26
N LEU A 152 2.94 -0.41 -4.54
CA LEU A 152 3.72 -1.55 -4.04
C LEU A 152 3.70 -1.66 -2.51
N LEU A 153 3.74 -0.54 -1.80
CA LEU A 153 3.67 -0.54 -0.33
C LEU A 153 2.34 -1.11 0.15
N HIS A 154 1.22 -0.72 -0.48
CA HIS A 154 -0.08 -1.24 -0.13
C HIS A 154 -0.22 -2.74 -0.45
N GLN A 155 0.31 -3.17 -1.61
CA GLN A 155 0.39 -4.59 -1.95
C GLN A 155 1.16 -5.40 -0.89
N LYS A 156 2.23 -4.84 -0.32
CA LYS A 156 2.96 -5.50 0.77
C LYS A 156 2.15 -5.59 2.07
N MET A 157 1.31 -4.60 2.37
CA MET A 157 0.39 -4.67 3.50
C MET A 157 -0.70 -5.73 3.28
N GLU A 158 -1.27 -5.78 2.07
CA GLU A 158 -2.24 -6.81 1.68
C GLU A 158 -1.62 -8.21 1.78
N MET A 159 -0.39 -8.39 1.27
CA MET A 159 0.35 -9.64 1.42
C MET A 159 0.55 -10.01 2.89
N LEU A 160 0.93 -9.05 3.74
CA LEU A 160 1.11 -9.28 5.17
C LEU A 160 -0.19 -9.75 5.82
N GLN A 161 -1.33 -9.13 5.48
CA GLN A 161 -2.64 -9.55 5.95
C GLN A 161 -2.99 -10.97 5.50
N CYS A 162 -2.75 -11.33 4.24
CA CYS A 162 -2.91 -12.71 3.76
C CYS A 162 -2.07 -13.70 4.58
N CYS A 163 -0.82 -13.33 4.90
CA CYS A 163 0.05 -14.16 5.74
C CYS A 163 -0.47 -14.31 7.17
N ILE A 164 -1.07 -13.27 7.76
CA ILE A 164 -1.71 -13.31 9.08
C ILE A 164 -2.88 -14.28 9.06
N THR A 165 -3.79 -14.14 8.09
CA THR A 165 -4.94 -15.03 7.93
C THR A 165 -4.51 -16.49 7.76
N ALA A 166 -3.49 -16.76 6.93
CA ALA A 166 -2.95 -18.10 6.73
C ALA A 166 -2.28 -18.66 8.00
N LYS A 167 -1.59 -17.84 8.80
CA LYS A 167 -1.02 -18.24 10.09
C LYS A 167 -2.11 -18.61 11.08
N ARG A 168 -3.15 -17.78 11.21
CA ARG A 168 -4.32 -18.02 12.08
C ARG A 168 -5.05 -19.32 11.72
N ARG A 169 -5.39 -19.52 10.44
CA ARG A 169 -6.03 -20.76 9.96
C ARG A 169 -5.21 -22.01 10.28
N ARG A 170 -3.88 -21.95 10.16
CA ARG A 170 -3.03 -23.09 10.53
C ARG A 170 -3.07 -23.39 12.03
N HIS A 171 -3.04 -22.38 12.88
CA HIS A 171 -3.16 -22.57 14.34
C HIS A 171 -4.50 -23.22 14.72
N GLU A 172 -5.61 -22.72 14.16
CA GLU A 172 -6.95 -23.27 14.39
C GLU A 172 -7.04 -24.75 14.00
N LEU A 173 -6.44 -25.14 12.85
CA LEU A 173 -6.39 -26.53 12.43
C LEU A 173 -5.65 -27.41 13.44
N TYR A 174 -4.51 -26.96 13.98
CA TYR A 174 -3.74 -27.73 14.97
C TYR A 174 -4.51 -27.89 16.29
N ASP A 175 -5.17 -26.83 16.75
CA ASP A 175 -5.96 -26.89 17.99
C ASP A 175 -7.14 -27.86 17.85
N ASN A 176 -7.87 -27.80 16.73
CA ASN A 176 -8.96 -28.73 16.44
C ASN A 176 -8.50 -30.21 16.39
N THR A 177 -7.28 -30.49 15.91
CA THR A 177 -6.77 -31.87 15.87
C THR A 177 -6.41 -32.46 17.24
N LYS A 178 -6.12 -31.62 18.25
CA LYS A 178 -5.81 -32.09 19.61
C LYS A 178 -7.05 -32.59 20.35
N ASP A 179 -8.21 -32.01 20.08
CA ASP A 179 -9.46 -32.37 20.76
C ASP A 179 -9.94 -33.79 20.43
N PHE A 180 -9.54 -34.35 19.28
CA PHE A 180 -9.85 -35.75 18.92
C PHE A 180 -9.01 -36.79 19.68
N GLY A 181 -7.91 -36.39 20.34
CA GLY A 181 -6.99 -37.31 21.03
C GLY A 181 -7.34 -37.63 22.49
N THR A 182 -8.33 -36.94 23.06
CA THR A 182 -8.69 -37.05 24.49
C THR A 182 -10.03 -37.78 24.76
N GLY A 183 -10.66 -38.37 23.73
CA GLY A 183 -11.84 -39.21 23.88
C GLY A 183 -11.49 -40.67 24.17
N SER A 184 -11.45 -41.02 25.46
CA SER A 184 -11.59 -42.32 26.14
C SER A 184 -11.22 -43.64 25.42
N PHE A 185 -10.30 -44.38 26.08
CA PHE A 185 -10.31 -45.85 26.15
C PHE A 185 -11.50 -46.37 26.96
#